data_AF-U6L649-F1
#
_entry.id   AF-U6L649-F1
#
_cell.length_a   1.000
_cell.length_b   1.000
_cell.length_c   1.000
_cell.angle_alpha   90.00
_cell.angle_beta   90.00
_cell.angle_gamma   90.00
#
_symmetry.space_group_name_H-M   'P 1'
#
loop_
_entity.id
_entity.type
_entity.pdbx_description
1 polymer ?
#
loop_
_entity_poly.entity_id
_entity_poly.type
_entity_poly.pdbx_seq_one_letter_code
_entity_poly.pdbx_strand_id
1 'polypeptide(L)'
;GELLRWGGFSLETKEQKGFHKLKTIEFDRKGNLWALNAASELAVWSEEEKDWDIKEIPGALRPVDFAFDTRNRLWVLGAEGNLLLLSGSKWINFGFVGCLKLKDISFKAAAAAAAAAQQSPKAAEAEEESDD
;
A
#
# COMPACT_ATOMS: atom_id res chain seq x y z
N GLY A 1 -4.22 -12.54 -4.22
CA GLY A 1 -5.46 -13.09 -3.64
C GLY A 1 -6.61 -12.11 -3.78
N GLU A 2 -7.70 -12.36 -3.08
CA GLU A 2 -8.80 -11.41 -2.84
C GLU A 2 -8.41 -10.41 -1.75
N LEU A 3 -9.09 -9.27 -1.66
CA LEU A 3 -8.90 -8.31 -0.56
C LEU A 3 -9.92 -8.59 0.52
N LEU A 4 -9.42 -8.95 1.71
CA LEU A 4 -10.22 -9.13 2.90
C LEU A 4 -9.93 -8.00 3.88
N ARG A 5 -10.99 -7.44 4.46
CA ARG A 5 -10.89 -6.48 5.56
C ARG A 5 -11.25 -7.18 6.86
N TRP A 6 -10.42 -7.03 7.89
CA TRP A 6 -10.77 -7.46 9.24
C TRP A 6 -11.61 -6.38 9.93
N GLY A 7 -12.84 -6.73 10.31
CA GLY A 7 -13.77 -5.85 11.02
C GLY A 7 -13.73 -6.00 12.54
N GLY A 8 -12.78 -6.77 13.10
CA GLY A 8 -12.70 -7.06 14.54
C GLY A 8 -13.39 -8.36 14.96
N PHE A 9 -14.45 -8.78 14.26
CA PHE A 9 -15.16 -10.05 14.51
C PHE A 9 -15.32 -10.91 13.26
N SER A 10 -15.24 -10.31 12.07
CA SER A 10 -15.42 -10.98 10.79
C SER A 10 -14.41 -10.49 9.75
N LEU A 11 -14.14 -11.36 8.77
CA LEU A 11 -13.47 -10.99 7.52
C LEU A 11 -14.54 -10.61 6.51
N GLU A 12 -14.49 -9.37 6.03
CA GLU A 12 -15.36 -8.86 4.98
C GLU A 12 -14.60 -8.89 3.65
N THR A 13 -15.16 -9.59 2.66
CA THR A 13 -14.63 -9.57 1.30
C THR A 13 -15.04 -8.28 0.61
N LYS A 14 -14.05 -7.52 0.11
CA LYS A 14 -14.33 -6.40 -0.79
C LYS A 14 -14.42 -6.93 -2.21
N GLU A 15 -15.63 -6.83 -2.80
CA GLU A 15 -15.83 -7.10 -4.22
C GLU A 15 -14.97 -6.15 -5.07
N GLN A 16 -14.33 -6.68 -6.10
CA GLN A 16 -13.38 -5.95 -6.94
C GLN A 16 -13.67 -6.29 -8.40
N LYS A 17 -13.72 -5.28 -9.26
CA LYS A 17 -13.89 -5.46 -10.71
C LYS A 17 -12.56 -5.22 -11.41
N GLY A 18 -12.16 -6.17 -12.27
CA GLY A 18 -10.97 -6.04 -13.13
C GLY A 18 -9.62 -6.18 -12.40
N PHE A 19 -9.45 -5.58 -11.24
CA PHE A 19 -8.21 -5.62 -10.46
C PHE A 19 -8.23 -6.76 -9.43
N HIS A 20 -7.67 -7.90 -9.81
CA HIS A 20 -7.75 -9.15 -9.03
C HIS A 20 -6.37 -9.79 -8.86
N LYS A 21 -6.27 -10.77 -7.95
CA LYS A 21 -5.00 -11.47 -7.64
C LYS A 21 -3.91 -10.51 -7.15
N LEU A 22 -4.18 -9.82 -6.05
CA LEU A 22 -3.19 -8.96 -5.37
C LEU A 22 -1.91 -9.74 -5.03
N LYS A 23 -0.74 -9.12 -5.27
CA LYS A 23 0.60 -9.60 -4.91
C LYS A 23 1.13 -8.89 -3.67
N THR A 24 1.12 -7.55 -3.69
CA THR A 24 1.59 -6.67 -2.62
C THR A 24 0.53 -5.62 -2.32
N ILE A 25 0.44 -5.21 -1.05
CA ILE A 25 -0.32 -4.04 -0.60
C ILE A 25 0.57 -3.19 0.32
N GLU A 26 0.38 -1.87 0.29
CA GLU A 26 0.97 -0.96 1.27
C GLU A 26 0.01 0.21 1.53
N PHE A 27 0.05 0.76 2.75
CA PHE A 27 -0.56 2.05 3.04
C PHE A 27 0.44 3.19 2.79
N ASP A 28 0.02 4.17 2.00
CA ASP A 28 0.78 5.41 1.89
C ASP A 28 0.77 6.16 3.24
N ARG A 29 1.59 7.20 3.37
CA ARG A 29 1.71 8.00 4.60
C ARG A 29 0.49 8.88 4.88
N LYS A 30 -0.52 8.86 4.01
CA LYS A 30 -1.84 9.48 4.21
C LYS A 30 -2.91 8.45 4.59
N GLY A 31 -2.57 7.16 4.63
CA GLY A 31 -3.49 6.06 4.95
C GLY A 31 -4.25 5.50 3.75
N ASN A 32 -3.92 5.88 2.52
CA ASN A 32 -4.56 5.30 1.33
C ASN A 32 -4.00 3.90 1.09
N LEU A 33 -4.87 2.95 0.74
CA LEU A 33 -4.48 1.59 0.41
C LEU A 33 -4.02 1.52 -1.05
N TRP A 34 -2.76 1.16 -1.26
CA TRP A 34 -2.19 0.87 -2.56
C TRP A 34 -1.97 -0.62 -2.73
N ALA A 35 -2.07 -1.10 -3.96
CA ALA A 35 -1.85 -2.51 -4.27
C ALA A 35 -1.22 -2.70 -5.64
N LEU A 36 -0.47 -3.78 -5.74
CA LEU A 36 0.08 -4.32 -6.98
C LEU A 36 -0.55 -5.69 -7.22
N ASN A 37 -1.05 -5.93 -8.43
CA ASN A 37 -1.69 -7.19 -8.78
C ASN A 37 -0.79 -8.12 -9.62
N ALA A 38 -1.31 -9.31 -9.93
CA ALA A 38 -0.58 -10.31 -10.70
C ALA A 38 -0.27 -9.88 -12.15
N ALA A 39 -1.10 -9.00 -12.74
CA ALA A 39 -0.90 -8.41 -14.05
C ALA A 39 0.14 -7.27 -14.06
N SER A 40 0.74 -6.97 -12.90
CA SER A 40 1.69 -5.85 -12.71
C SER A 40 1.05 -4.47 -12.81
N GLU A 41 -0.26 -4.39 -12.52
CA GLU A 41 -0.98 -3.12 -12.42
C GLU A 41 -0.87 -2.59 -10.99
N LEU A 42 -0.49 -1.32 -10.85
CA LEU A 42 -0.46 -0.62 -9.58
C LEU A 42 -1.71 0.24 -9.47
N ALA A 43 -2.42 0.16 -8.35
CA ALA A 43 -3.62 0.95 -8.12
C ALA A 43 -3.72 1.45 -6.69
N VAL A 44 -4.54 2.47 -6.49
CA VAL A 44 -4.97 2.95 -5.18
C VAL A 44 -6.46 2.69 -5.01
N TRP A 45 -6.88 2.24 -3.83
CA TRP A 45 -8.28 2.01 -3.52
C TRP A 45 -9.02 3.34 -3.35
N SER A 46 -10.13 3.50 -4.06
CA SER A 46 -11.09 4.58 -3.85
C SER A 46 -12.26 4.08 -3.01
N GLU A 47 -12.46 4.62 -1.81
CA GLU A 47 -13.63 4.29 -0.99
C GLU A 47 -14.93 4.91 -1.57
N GLU A 48 -14.83 6.00 -2.32
CA GLU A 48 -15.97 6.66 -2.97
C GLU A 48 -16.55 5.80 -4.10
N GLU A 49 -15.67 5.39 -5.03
CA GLU A 49 -16.06 4.57 -6.18
C GLU A 49 -16.18 3.07 -5.83
N LYS A 50 -15.70 2.69 -4.63
CA LYS A 50 -15.54 1.30 -4.21
C LYS A 50 -14.79 0.46 -5.24
N ASP A 51 -13.76 1.06 -5.84
CA ASP A 51 -12.98 0.44 -6.91
C ASP A 51 -11.52 0.90 -6.88
N TRP A 52 -10.69 0.22 -7.68
CA TRP A 52 -9.28 0.50 -7.84
C TRP A 52 -9.03 1.55 -8.92
N ASP A 53 -8.37 2.65 -8.55
CA ASP A 53 -7.85 3.66 -9.48
C ASP A 53 -6.45 3.25 -9.95
N ILE A 54 -6.40 2.64 -11.14
CA ILE A 54 -5.18 2.12 -11.77
C ILE A 54 -4.27 3.27 -12.20
N LYS A 55 -3.00 3.20 -11.80
CA LYS A 55 -1.98 4.20 -12.14
C LYS A 55 -1.23 3.82 -13.39
N GLU A 56 -1.15 4.77 -14.32
CA GLU A 56 -0.27 4.68 -15.47
C GLU A 56 1.18 4.86 -15.05
N ILE A 57 1.99 3.86 -15.36
CA ILE A 57 3.43 3.85 -15.09
C ILE A 57 4.15 3.99 -16.43
N PRO A 58 5.03 4.99 -16.58
CA PRO A 58 5.67 5.28 -17.85
C PRO A 58 6.70 4.21 -18.24
N GLY A 59 6.99 4.13 -19.54
CA GLY A 59 8.13 3.38 -20.07
C GLY A 59 7.93 1.87 -20.13
N ALA A 60 6.68 1.39 -20.23
CA ALA A 60 6.33 -0.03 -20.29
C ALA A 60 6.95 -0.87 -19.15
N LEU A 61 7.17 -0.23 -18.00
CA LEU A 61 7.65 -0.90 -16.81
C LEU A 61 6.65 -1.99 -16.40
N ARG A 62 7.17 -3.17 -16.06
CA ARG A 62 6.41 -4.20 -15.34
C ARG A 62 6.82 -4.20 -13.87
N PRO A 63 6.04 -3.53 -12.99
CA PRO A 63 6.31 -3.52 -11.57
C PRO A 63 6.30 -4.93 -10.98
N VAL A 64 7.26 -5.20 -10.11
CA VAL A 64 7.27 -6.39 -9.25
C VAL A 64 7.03 -6.04 -7.80
N ASP A 65 7.36 -4.81 -7.40
CA ASP A 65 7.11 -4.32 -6.07
C ASP A 65 7.08 -2.78 -6.04
N PHE A 66 6.59 -2.21 -4.95
CA PHE A 66 6.56 -0.78 -4.73
C PHE A 66 6.66 -0.44 -3.24
N ALA A 67 7.19 0.74 -2.92
CA ALA A 67 7.13 1.24 -1.57
C ALA A 67 7.07 2.76 -1.45
N PHE A 68 6.53 3.23 -0.33
CA PHE A 68 6.53 4.66 0.01
C PHE A 68 7.73 5.04 0.88
N ASP A 69 8.43 6.11 0.51
CA ASP A 69 9.45 6.67 1.41
C ASP A 69 8.84 7.53 2.53
N THR A 70 9.69 8.05 3.42
CA THR A 70 9.26 8.88 4.56
C THR A 70 8.63 10.21 4.14
N ARG A 71 8.76 10.63 2.88
CA ARG A 71 8.15 11.84 2.31
C ARG A 71 6.89 11.54 1.51
N ASN A 72 6.36 10.32 1.63
CA ASN A 72 5.20 9.84 0.87
C ASN A 72 5.41 9.84 -0.64
N ARG A 73 6.66 9.65 -1.11
CA ARG A 73 6.93 9.46 -2.53
C ARG A 73 6.91 7.97 -2.84
N LEU A 74 6.28 7.62 -3.96
CA LEU A 74 6.10 6.25 -4.40
C LEU A 74 7.32 5.81 -5.21
N TRP A 75 7.98 4.76 -4.77
CA TRP A 75 9.04 4.08 -5.51
C TRP A 75 8.48 2.79 -6.10
N VAL A 76 8.76 2.55 -7.38
CA VAL A 76 8.31 1.36 -8.10
C VAL A 76 9.52 0.61 -8.63
N LEU A 77 9.59 -0.67 -8.31
CA LEU A 77 10.64 -1.56 -8.75
C LEU A 77 10.15 -2.43 -9.92
N GLY A 78 10.91 -2.45 -11.00
CA GLY A 78 10.64 -3.28 -12.17
C GLY A 78 11.25 -4.68 -12.10
N ALA A 79 10.66 -5.59 -12.86
CA ALA A 79 11.12 -6.98 -12.98
C ALA A 79 12.58 -7.14 -13.43
N GLU A 80 13.08 -6.18 -14.20
CA GLU A 80 14.47 -6.17 -14.70
C GLU A 80 15.42 -5.37 -13.80
N GLY A 81 14.97 -4.92 -12.61
CA GLY A 81 15.76 -4.14 -11.67
C GLY A 81 15.79 -2.64 -11.94
N ASN A 82 14.90 -2.13 -12.79
CA ASN A 82 14.78 -0.69 -13.03
C ASN A 82 13.92 -0.02 -11.95
N LEU A 83 14.30 1.20 -11.58
CA LEU A 83 13.70 1.91 -10.44
C LEU A 83 13.08 3.23 -10.89
N LEU A 84 11.80 3.43 -10.56
CA LEU A 84 11.07 4.66 -10.82
C LEU A 84 10.62 5.30 -9.51
N LEU A 85 10.52 6.62 -9.52
CA LEU A 85 10.01 7.45 -8.43
C LEU A 85 8.89 8.34 -8.95
N LEU A 86 7.73 8.28 -8.32
CA LEU A 86 6.67 9.27 -8.46
C LEU A 86 6.80 10.30 -7.33
N SER A 87 7.13 11.54 -7.69
CA SER A 87 7.23 12.67 -6.78
C SER A 87 6.24 13.75 -7.21
N GLY A 88 5.14 13.88 -6.47
CA GLY A 88 3.99 14.69 -6.90
C GLY A 88 3.35 14.04 -8.14
N SER A 89 3.29 14.76 -9.25
CA SER A 89 2.78 14.26 -10.54
C SER A 89 3.88 13.84 -11.51
N LYS A 90 5.16 13.86 -11.10
CA LYS A 90 6.30 13.61 -11.99
C LYS A 90 6.94 12.26 -11.70
N TRP A 91 7.10 11.48 -12.77
CA TRP A 91 7.89 10.27 -12.77
C TRP A 91 9.37 10.58 -13.06
N ILE A 92 10.26 10.01 -12.26
CA ILE A 92 11.71 10.06 -12.42
C ILE A 92 12.19 8.62 -12.61
N ASN A 93 12.88 8.35 -13.72
CA ASN A 93 13.43 7.03 -14.03
C ASN A 93 14.92 7.01 -13.69
N PHE A 94 15.32 6.16 -12.74
CA PHE A 94 16.71 5.98 -12.34
C PHE A 94 17.44 4.90 -13.15
N GLY A 95 16.76 4.25 -14.09
CA GLY A 95 17.31 3.14 -14.86
C GLY A 95 17.52 1.89 -14.01
N PHE A 96 18.39 1.01 -14.47
CA PHE A 96 18.70 -0.26 -13.82
C PHE A 96 19.64 -0.08 -12.63
N VAL A 97 19.23 -0.57 -11.46
CA VAL A 97 20.06 -0.51 -10.25
C VAL A 97 20.94 -1.75 -10.18
N GLY A 98 22.24 -1.56 -10.41
CA GLY A 98 23.25 -2.61 -10.24
C GLY A 98 23.14 -3.81 -11.19
N CYS A 99 22.28 -3.75 -12.21
CA CYS A 99 21.99 -4.87 -13.12
C CYS A 99 21.54 -6.16 -12.39
N LEU A 100 20.88 -6.00 -11.23
CA LEU A 100 20.38 -7.11 -10.41
C LEU A 100 18.87 -7.29 -10.60
N LYS A 101 18.41 -8.54 -10.51
CA LYS A 101 16.99 -8.86 -10.40
C LYS A 101 16.53 -8.66 -8.96
N LEU A 102 16.20 -7.42 -8.64
CA LEU A 102 15.63 -7.06 -7.36
C LEU A 102 14.19 -7.59 -7.26
N LYS A 103 13.79 -8.01 -6.07
CA LYS A 103 12.46 -8.62 -5.83
C LYS A 103 11.54 -7.76 -4.98
N ASP A 104 12.12 -6.92 -4.14
CA ASP A 104 11.41 -6.17 -3.10
C ASP A 104 12.15 -4.85 -2.87
N ILE A 105 11.40 -3.80 -2.54
CA ILE A 105 11.88 -2.53 -2.06
C ILE A 105 11.08 -2.12 -0.82
N SER A 106 11.76 -1.70 0.24
CA SER A 106 11.09 -1.19 1.44
C SER A 106 11.84 -0.01 2.05
N PHE A 107 11.08 0.82 2.77
CA PHE A 107 11.63 1.96 3.50
C PHE A 107 11.36 1.81 4.99
N LYS A 108 12.27 2.34 5.80
CA LYS A 108 12.09 2.41 7.25
C LYS A 108 10.87 3.30 7.57
N ALA A 109 10.01 2.82 8.47
CA ALA A 109 8.94 3.63 9.02
C ALA A 109 9.50 4.87 9.73
N ALA A 110 8.83 6.02 9.58
CA ALA A 110 9.19 7.22 10.33
C ALA A 110 9.04 6.94 11.83
N ALA A 111 10.01 7.37 12.65
CA ALA A 111 10.05 7.10 14.08
C ALA A 111 8.77 7.50 14.83
N ALA A 112 8.07 8.54 14.37
CA ALA A 112 6.80 9.00 14.95
C ALA A 112 5.63 8.01 14.72
N ALA A 113 5.60 7.29 13.58
CA ALA A 113 4.56 6.30 13.29
C ALA A 113 4.74 5.02 14.12
N ALA A 114 5.99 4.64 14.41
CA ALA A 114 6.29 3.49 15.27
C ALA A 114 5.86 3.71 16.73
N ALA A 115 5.89 4.95 17.21
CA ALA A 115 5.42 5.30 18.56
C ALA A 115 3.89 5.28 18.68
N ALA A 116 3.16 5.71 17.64
CA ALA A 116 1.69 5.72 17.65
C ALA A 116 1.08 4.30 17.60
N ALA A 117 1.70 3.35 16.88
CA ALA A 117 1.23 1.97 16.82
C ALA A 117 1.39 1.18 18.14
N GLN A 118 2.21 1.67 19.08
CA GLN A 118 2.35 1.09 20.42
C GLN A 118 1.28 1.59 21.41
N GLN A 119 0.46 2.56 21.01
CA GLN A 119 -0.65 3.10 21.79
C GLN A 119 -1.98 2.66 21.16
N SER A 120 -2.31 1.36 21.22
CA SER A 120 -3.72 0.96 21.08
C SER A 120 -4.52 1.42 22.30
N PRO A 121 -5.79 1.82 22.15
CA PRO A 121 -6.60 2.31 23.25
C PRO A 121 -6.86 1.17 24.23
N LYS A 122 -6.34 1.32 25.45
CA LYS A 122 -6.75 0.52 26.60
C LYS A 122 -8.25 0.69 26.74
N ALA A 123 -9.02 -0.39 26.55
CA ALA A 123 -10.47 -0.38 26.63
C ALA A 123 -10.91 0.36 27.90
N ALA A 124 -11.76 1.37 27.73
CA ALA A 124 -12.48 1.97 28.83
C ALA A 124 -13.52 0.92 29.28
N GLU A 125 -13.19 0.21 30.35
CA GLU A 125 -14.19 -0.50 31.14
C GLU A 125 -15.14 0.57 31.71
N ALA A 126 -16.35 0.60 31.18
CA ALA A 126 -17.45 1.34 31.78
C ALA A 126 -17.91 0.56 33.01
N GLU A 127 -17.60 1.07 34.19
CA GLU A 127 -18.30 0.69 35.42
C GLU A 127 -19.69 1.35 35.38
N GLU A 128 -20.69 0.62 34.87
CA GLU A 128 -22.07 0.80 35.31
C GLU A 128 -22.20 0.08 36.65
N GLU A 129 -22.08 0.83 37.76
CA GLU A 129 -22.57 0.38 39.05
C GLU A 129 -23.93 1.04 39.30
N SER A 130 -24.97 0.28 38.98
CA SER A 130 -26.30 0.41 39.55
C SER A 130 -26.29 -0.15 40.98
N ASP A 131 -26.84 0.55 41.95
CA ASP A 131 -27.77 -0.02 42.93
C ASP A 131 -28.37 1.07 43.85
N ASP A 132 -29.71 1.09 43.85
CA ASP A 132 -30.71 1.53 44.86
C ASP A 132 -30.57 2.84 45.67
#